data_AF-A0A8X6K806-F1
#
_entry.id   AF-A0A8X6K806-F1
#
_cell.length_a   1.000
_cell.length_b   1.000
_cell.length_c   1.000
_cell.angle_alpha   90.00
_cell.angle_beta   90.00
_cell.angle_gamma   90.00
#
_symmetry.space_group_name_H-M   'P 1'
#
loop_
_entity.id
_entity.type
_entity.pdbx_description
1 polymer ?
#
loop_
_entity_poly.entity_id
_entity_poly.type
_entity_poly.pdbx_seq_one_letter_code
_entity_poly.pdbx_strand_id
1 'polypeptide(L)' 'MFNRTNDSFNRISDDEAAGSSVDYAYLKQDVKIAYALELRDTGRNGFFLPKDQILPTCEETFDGLMAAIEAIDQ' A
#
# COMPACT_ATOMS: atom_id res chain seq x y z
N MET A 1 0.00 -19.15 20.16
CA MET A 1 -1.29 -19.81 19.93
C MET A 1 -2.31 -18.69 19.77
N PHE A 2 -2.50 -18.20 18.53
CA PHE A 2 -3.36 -17.04 18.26
C PHE A 2 -4.80 -17.53 18.14
N ASN A 3 -5.62 -17.20 19.13
CA ASN A 3 -7.04 -17.49 19.12
C ASN A 3 -7.75 -16.38 18.34
N ARG A 4 -8.33 -16.73 17.18
CA ARG A 4 -9.18 -15.83 16.38
C ARG A 4 -10.58 -15.82 16.97
N THR A 5 -11.07 -14.66 17.37
CA THR A 5 -12.51 -14.42 17.55
C THR A 5 -12.92 -13.19 16.76
N ASN A 6 -13.66 -13.46 15.69
CA ASN A 6 -14.76 -12.67 15.11
C ASN A 6 -14.89 -11.19 15.52
N ASP A 7 -14.20 -10.29 14.81
CA ASP A 7 -14.71 -8.93 14.58
C ASP A 7 -14.14 -8.39 13.25
N SER A 8 -14.90 -8.60 12.17
CA SER A 8 -14.53 -8.15 10.81
C SER A 8 -15.02 -6.74 10.49
N PHE A 9 -15.62 -6.02 11.45
CA PHE A 9 -16.11 -4.65 11.27
C PHE A 9 -15.26 -3.59 12.01
N ASN A 10 -14.30 -4.01 12.85
CA ASN A 10 -13.48 -3.10 13.67
C ASN A 10 -12.00 -3.01 13.25
N ARG A 11 -11.60 -3.62 12.12
CA ARG A 11 -10.17 -3.65 11.68
C ARG A 11 -9.64 -2.34 11.10
N ILE A 12 -10.46 -1.30 10.99
CA ILE A 12 -10.00 0.00 10.48
C ILE A 12 -9.25 0.78 11.57
N SER A 13 -9.43 0.45 12.86
CA SER A 13 -8.86 1.19 13.99
C SER A 13 -7.58 0.62 14.62
N ASP A 14 -7.13 -0.58 14.25
CA ASP A 14 -6.11 -1.29 15.04
C ASP A 14 -4.66 -1.06 14.57
N ASP A 15 -4.45 -0.47 13.40
CA ASP A 15 -3.12 -0.16 12.83
C ASP A 15 -2.99 1.33 12.43
N GLU A 16 -3.41 2.25 13.30
CA GLU A 16 -3.27 3.69 13.08
C GLU A 16 -1.80 4.12 13.31
N ALA A 17 -1.16 4.67 12.27
CA ALA A 17 0.23 5.11 12.32
C ALA A 17 0.35 6.58 11.92
N ALA A 18 0.62 7.45 12.90
CA ALA A 18 0.87 8.87 12.67
C ALA A 18 2.34 9.15 12.32
N GLY A 19 2.57 10.12 11.44
CA GLY A 19 3.93 10.60 11.13
C GLY A 19 4.61 9.81 10.01
N SER A 20 3.82 9.18 9.15
CA SER A 20 4.34 8.58 7.92
C SER A 20 4.93 9.67 7.00
N SER A 21 5.79 9.26 6.06
CA SER A 21 6.30 10.18 5.04
C SER A 21 5.18 10.75 4.16
N VAL A 22 4.12 9.98 3.95
CA VAL A 22 2.92 10.41 3.22
C VAL A 22 2.20 11.52 3.97
N ASP A 23 1.99 11.38 5.29
CA ASP A 23 1.38 12.43 6.12
C ASP A 23 2.19 13.73 6.07
N TYR A 24 3.52 13.61 6.16
CA TYR A 24 4.40 14.77 6.08
C TYR A 24 4.33 15.45 4.72
N ALA A 25 4.42 14.69 3.63
CA ALA A 25 4.33 15.22 2.27
C ALA A 25 3.01 15.96 2.03
N TYR A 26 1.89 15.35 2.47
CA TYR A 26 0.56 15.93 2.29
C TYR A 26 0.33 17.16 3.17
N LEU A 27 0.60 17.08 4.48
CA LEU A 27 0.25 18.13 5.44
C LEU A 27 1.29 19.24 5.57
N LYS A 28 2.57 18.96 5.33
CA LYS A 28 3.67 19.92 5.53
C LYS A 28 4.29 20.44 4.25
N GLN A 29 4.26 19.65 3.17
CA GLN A 29 4.87 20.03 1.88
C GLN A 29 3.83 20.37 0.81
N ASP A 30 2.54 20.32 1.15
CA ASP A 30 1.40 20.64 0.27
C ASP A 30 1.31 19.76 -0.99
N VAL A 31 1.87 18.54 -0.95
CA VAL A 31 1.76 17.57 -2.04
C VAL A 31 0.38 16.94 -2.03
N LYS A 32 -0.48 17.35 -2.98
CA LYS A 32 -1.91 16.93 -3.02
C LYS A 32 -2.16 15.47 -3.35
N ILE A 33 -1.15 14.81 -3.93
CA ILE A 33 -1.23 13.44 -4.45
C ILE A 33 -0.07 12.68 -3.83
N ALA A 34 -0.32 12.09 -2.66
CA ALA A 34 0.69 11.38 -1.88
C ALA A 34 0.13 10.00 -1.49
N TYR A 35 0.82 8.93 -1.88
CA TYR A 35 0.40 7.54 -1.67
C TYR A 35 1.59 6.70 -1.21
N ALA A 36 1.30 5.68 -0.40
CA ALA A 36 2.21 4.57 -0.10
C ALA A 36 1.63 3.30 -0.71
N LEU A 37 2.45 2.56 -1.45
CA LEU A 37 2.05 1.31 -2.09
C LEU A 37 2.67 0.13 -1.33
N GLU A 38 1.82 -0.75 -0.81
CA GLU A 38 2.22 -2.04 -0.26
C GLU A 38 2.04 -3.11 -1.35
N LEU A 39 3.13 -3.71 -1.78
CA LEU A 39 3.17 -4.61 -2.94
C LEU A 39 2.83 -6.06 -2.56
N ARG A 40 3.02 -6.99 -3.51
CA ARG A 40 2.85 -8.42 -3.27
C ARG A 40 3.78 -8.93 -2.17
N ASP A 41 3.40 -9.96 -1.42
CA ASP A 41 2.11 -10.67 -1.40
C ASP A 41 1.32 -10.38 -0.11
N THR A 42 0.20 -11.06 0.11
CA THR A 42 -0.63 -10.87 1.31
C THR A 42 -0.18 -11.71 2.51
N GLY A 43 1.12 -12.02 2.61
CA GLY A 43 1.73 -12.69 3.75
C GLY A 43 2.05 -14.17 3.59
N ARG A 44 1.98 -14.74 2.37
CA ARG A 44 2.45 -16.12 2.12
C ARG A 44 3.97 -16.18 2.13
N ASN A 45 4.61 -15.25 1.42
CA ASN A 45 6.06 -15.09 1.40
C ASN A 45 6.49 -13.77 2.06
N GLY A 46 5.60 -12.75 2.11
CA GLY A 46 5.88 -11.45 2.70
C GLY A 46 7.17 -10.84 2.14
N PHE A 47 8.09 -10.45 3.03
CA PHE A 47 9.38 -9.88 2.65
C PHE A 47 10.31 -10.83 1.86
N PHE A 48 10.05 -12.15 1.87
CA PHE A 48 10.82 -13.14 1.13
C PHE A 48 10.13 -13.57 -0.16
N LEU A 49 9.56 -12.59 -0.90
CA LEU A 49 8.89 -12.84 -2.16
C LEU A 49 9.83 -13.54 -3.17
N PRO A 50 9.40 -14.64 -3.83
CA PRO A 50 10.20 -15.35 -4.81
C PRO A 50 10.66 -14.46 -5.98
N LYS A 51 11.88 -14.71 -6.50
CA LYS A 51 12.50 -13.89 -7.55
C LYS A 51 11.68 -13.84 -8.86
N ASP A 52 10.95 -14.91 -9.17
CA ASP A 52 10.05 -15.01 -10.33
C ASP A 52 8.83 -14.08 -10.22
N GLN A 53 8.54 -13.53 -9.03
CA GLN A 53 7.48 -12.55 -8.80
C GLN A 53 7.97 -11.10 -8.93
N ILE A 54 9.26 -10.84 -9.12
CA ILE A 54 9.79 -9.47 -9.25
C ILE A 54 9.19 -8.78 -10.47
N LEU A 55 9.37 -9.37 -11.66
CA LEU A 55 8.90 -8.77 -12.91
C LEU A 55 7.36 -8.60 -12.94
N PRO A 56 6.55 -9.62 -12.59
CA PRO A 56 5.10 -9.45 -12.52
C PRO A 56 4.64 -8.36 -11.55
N THR A 57 5.31 -8.20 -10.40
CA THR A 57 4.98 -7.14 -9.44
C THR A 57 5.32 -5.75 -10.01
N CYS A 58 6.46 -5.62 -10.70
CA CYS A 58 6.84 -4.36 -11.32
C CYS A 58 5.90 -3.94 -12.45
N GLU A 59 5.52 -4.89 -13.33
CA GLU A 59 4.63 -4.62 -14.46
C GLU A 59 3.26 -4.10 -13.98
N GLU A 60 2.61 -4.82 -13.06
CA GLU A 60 1.29 -4.39 -12.57
C GLU A 60 1.34 -3.08 -11.77
N THR A 61 2.43 -2.86 -11.03
CA THR A 61 2.60 -1.61 -10.26
C THR A 61 2.77 -0.42 -11.19
N PHE A 62 3.52 -0.60 -12.28
CA PHE A 62 3.74 0.45 -13.26
C PHE A 62 2.47 0.76 -14.05
N ASP A 63 1.74 -0.26 -14.49
CA ASP A 63 0.46 -0.09 -15.18
C ASP A 63 -0.55 0.67 -14.28
N GLY A 64 -0.61 0.31 -12.99
CA GLY A 64 -1.43 1.04 -12.01
C GLY A 64 -1.00 2.49 -11.81
N LEU A 65 0.31 2.76 -11.79
CA LEU A 65 0.83 4.12 -11.67
C LEU A 65 0.46 4.97 -12.90
N MET A 66 0.58 4.42 -14.11
CA MET A 66 0.21 5.10 -15.34
C MET A 66 -1.29 5.42 -15.38
N ALA A 67 -2.13 4.46 -14.99
CA ALA A 67 -3.57 4.68 -14.89
C ALA A 67 -3.94 5.75 -13.85
N ALA A 68 -3.23 5.78 -12.71
CA ALA A 68 -3.44 6.80 -11.69
C ALA A 68 -3.08 8.20 -12.22
N ILE A 69 -1.93 8.34 -12.90
CA ILE A 69 -1.51 9.60 -13.51
C ILE A 69 -2.53 10.07 -14.55
N GLU A 70 -2.99 9.18 -15.43
CA GLU A 70 -4.01 9.52 -16.43
C GLU A 70 -5.34 9.95 -15.78
N ALA A 71 -5.74 9.34 -14.66
CA ALA A 71 -6.94 9.74 -13.93
C ALA A 71 -6.79 11.07 -13.17
N ILE A 72 -5.56 11.45 -12.79
CA ILE A 72 -5.25 12.72 -12.12
C ILE A 72 -5.27 13.90 -13.11
N ASP A 73 -4.85 13.68 -14.35
CA ASP A 73 -4.73 14.72 -15.38
C ASP A 73 -6.07 15.09 -16.06
N GLN A 74 -7.19 14.49 -15.65
CA GLN A 74 -8.56 14.80 -16.14
C GLN A 74 -9.23 15.94 -15.37
#